data_AF-A0A965R0H4-F1
#
_entry.id   AF-A0A965R0H4-F1
#
_cell.length_a   1.000
_cell.length_b   1.000
_cell.length_c   1.000
_cell.angle_alpha   90.00
_cell.angle_beta   90.00
_cell.angle_gamma   90.00
#
_symmetry.space_group_name_H-M   'P 1'
#
loop_
_entity.id
_entity.type
_entity.pdbx_description
1 polymer ?
#
loop_
_entity_poly.entity_id
_entity_poly.type
_entity_poly.pdbx_seq_one_letter_code
_entity_poly.pdbx_strand_id
1 'polypeptide(L)' 'IAGAIYVSCTGRGGPHFGAPHAELQIIRRALGDVPLVGFFAAGEIAYRQVYGYTGVLTVFTTQ' A
#
# COMPACT_ATOMS: atom_id res chain seq x y z
N ILE A 1 12.53 4.69 -10.41
CA ILE A 1 12.05 3.74 -9.38
C ILE A 1 12.25 2.34 -9.94
N ALA A 2 13.00 1.48 -9.25
CA ALA A 2 13.23 0.10 -9.66
C ALA A 2 12.04 -0.82 -9.34
N GLY A 3 11.25 -0.47 -8.32
CA GLY A 3 10.02 -1.17 -7.96
C GLY A 3 9.47 -0.70 -6.62
N ALA A 4 8.34 -1.25 -6.20
CA ALA A 4 7.73 -0.96 -4.91
C ALA A 4 7.00 -2.17 -4.32
N ILE A 5 6.94 -2.22 -2.99
CA ILE A 5 6.09 -3.13 -2.22
C ILE A 5 5.05 -2.30 -1.49
N TYR A 6 3.78 -2.67 -1.64
CA TYR A 6 2.67 -2.06 -0.91
C TYR A 6 1.99 -3.05 0.03
N VAL A 7 1.92 -2.72 1.31
CA VAL A 7 1.22 -3.51 2.32
C VAL A 7 0.00 -2.72 2.79
N SER A 8 -1.21 -3.25 2.53
CA SER A 8 -2.47 -2.61 2.91
C SER A 8 -3.11 -3.31 4.09
N CYS A 9 -3.68 -2.55 5.01
CA CYS A 9 -4.51 -3.13 6.06
C CYS A 9 -5.78 -3.75 5.47
N THR A 10 -6.18 -4.95 5.92
CA THR A 10 -7.43 -5.62 5.51
C THR A 10 -8.68 -4.77 5.74
N GLY A 11 -8.64 -3.81 6.68
CA GLY A 11 -9.70 -2.83 6.92
C GLY A 11 -9.88 -1.79 5.81
N ARG A 12 -8.95 -1.67 4.86
CA ARG A 12 -8.95 -0.63 3.81
C ARG A 12 -9.39 -1.14 2.44
N GLY A 13 -10.28 -2.12 2.40
CA GLY A 13 -10.83 -2.64 1.14
C GLY A 13 -11.62 -1.60 0.34
N GLY A 14 -12.24 -2.03 -0.76
CA GLY A 14 -12.96 -1.15 -1.70
C GLY A 14 -13.91 -0.11 -1.06
N PRO A 15 -14.75 -0.45 -0.05
CA PRO A 15 -15.61 0.53 0.62
C PRO A 15 -14.88 1.71 1.26
N HIS A 16 -13.64 1.51 1.72
CA HIS A 16 -12.82 2.58 2.30
C HIS A 16 -12.37 3.60 1.24
N PHE A 17 -12.26 3.18 -0.03
CA PHE A 17 -11.78 4.00 -1.15
C PHE A 17 -12.83 4.25 -2.25
N GLY A 18 -14.07 3.81 -2.04
CA GLY A 18 -15.20 4.03 -2.96
C GLY A 18 -15.29 3.06 -4.15
N ALA A 19 -14.30 2.20 -4.41
CA ALA A 19 -14.38 1.18 -5.47
C ALA A 19 -13.39 0.03 -5.24
N PRO A 20 -13.65 -1.17 -5.80
CA PRO A 20 -12.68 -2.26 -5.80
C PRO A 20 -11.31 -1.81 -6.34
N HIS A 21 -10.24 -2.18 -5.65
CA HIS A 21 -8.85 -1.88 -6.03
C HIS A 21 -8.48 -0.39 -6.13
N ALA A 22 -9.36 0.54 -5.74
CA ALA A 22 -9.12 1.98 -5.88
C ALA A 22 -7.82 2.46 -5.22
N GLU A 23 -7.49 1.90 -4.06
CA GLU A 23 -6.22 2.12 -3.38
C GLU A 23 -5.00 1.82 -4.26
N LEU A 24 -4.98 0.63 -4.88
CA LEU A 24 -3.88 0.20 -5.73
C LEU A 24 -3.82 1.07 -7.00
N GLN A 25 -4.97 1.51 -7.52
CA GLN A 25 -5.03 2.43 -8.66
C GLN A 25 -4.47 3.81 -8.31
N ILE A 26 -4.71 4.32 -7.10
CA ILE A 26 -4.10 5.57 -6.61
C ILE A 26 -2.58 5.46 -6.62
N ILE A 27 -2.03 4.35 -6.13
CA ILE A 27 -0.58 4.12 -6.08
C ILE A 27 0.01 4.00 -7.49
N ARG A 28 -0.62 3.20 -8.37
CA ARG A 28 -0.18 3.07 -9.76
C ARG A 28 -0.20 4.40 -10.49
N ARG A 29 -1.23 5.22 -10.28
CA ARG A 29 -1.31 6.58 -10.85
C ARG A 29 -0.18 7.47 -10.35
N ALA A 30 0.18 7.37 -9.07
CA ALA A 30 1.22 8.21 -8.46
C ALA A 30 2.64 7.79 -8.89
N LEU A 31 2.91 6.48 -8.97
CA LEU A 31 4.24 5.95 -9.27
C LEU A 31 4.50 5.72 -10.77
N GLY A 32 3.45 5.66 -11.58
CA GLY A 32 3.53 5.31 -13.00
C GLY A 32 3.73 3.82 -13.24
N ASP A 33 4.34 3.49 -14.37
CA ASP A 33 4.59 2.10 -14.76
C ASP A 33 5.83 1.55 -14.04
N VAL A 34 5.63 1.17 -12.79
CA VAL A 34 6.66 0.53 -11.94
C VAL A 34 6.22 -0.88 -11.54
N PRO A 35 7.15 -1.84 -11.43
CA PRO A 35 6.86 -3.12 -10.80
C PRO A 35 6.33 -2.90 -9.39
N LEU A 36 5.07 -3.26 -9.17
CA LEU A 36 4.36 -3.08 -7.90
C LEU A 36 3.74 -4.41 -7.48
N VAL A 37 4.16 -4.89 -6.32
CA VAL A 37 3.61 -6.08 -5.67
C VAL A 37 3.18 -5.74 -4.25
N GLY A 38 2.43 -6.63 -3.61
CA GLY A 38 1.91 -6.36 -2.29
C GLY A 38 1.04 -7.47 -1.72
N PHE A 39 0.62 -7.28 -0.48
CA PHE A 39 -0.29 -8.17 0.23
C PHE A 39 -1.05 -7.40 1.31
N PHE A 40 -2.02 -8.08 1.94
CA PHE A 40 -2.80 -7.51 3.03
C PHE A 40 -2.30 -7.94 4.41
N ALA A 41 -2.34 -7.05 5.39
CA ALA A 41 -1.99 -7.30 6.78
C ALA A 41 -3.10 -6.83 7.74
N ALA A 42 -3.11 -7.31 8.99
CA ALA A 42 -4.12 -6.92 9.98
C ALA A 42 -3.79 -5.62 10.75
N GLY A 43 -2.62 -5.02 10.50
CA GLY A 43 -2.15 -3.79 11.14
C GLY A 43 -0.64 -3.63 10.97
N GLU A 44 -0.15 -2.43 11.29
CA GLU A 44 1.26 -2.10 11.29
C GLU A 44 1.76 -1.93 12.72
N ILE A 45 2.94 -2.47 13.03
CA ILE A 45 3.60 -2.21 14.31
C ILE A 45 4.55 -1.03 14.12
N ALA A 46 4.30 0.06 14.84
CA ALA A 46 5.25 1.16 14.94
C ALA A 46 5.57 1.44 16.42
N TYR A 47 6.84 1.26 16.76
CA TYR A 47 7.34 1.30 18.12
C TYR A 47 6.64 0.29 19.06
N ARG A 48 5.77 0.75 19.98
CA ARG A 48 5.06 -0.09 20.96
C ARG A 48 3.56 -0.20 20.72
N GLN A 49 3.09 0.15 19.53
CA GLN A 49 1.67 0.18 19.20
C GLN A 49 1.38 -0.53 17.87
N VAL A 50 0.17 -1.09 17.80
CA VAL A 50 -0.41 -1.66 16.57
C VAL A 50 -1.38 -0.65 16.00
N TYR A 51 -1.15 -0.23 14.77
CA TYR A 51 -1.99 0.72 14.04
C TYR A 51 -2.84 -0.03 13.02
N GLY A 52 -4.16 0.15 13.11
CA GLY A 52 -5.11 -0.32 12.09
C GLY A 52 -5.26 0.71 10.97
N TYR A 53 -5.89 0.30 9.86
CA TYR A 53 -6.15 1.15 8.70
C TYR A 53 -4.89 1.84 8.13
N THR A 54 -3.74 1.17 8.19
CA THR A 54 -2.48 1.66 7.62
C THR A 54 -2.25 1.20 6.18
N GLY A 55 -1.33 1.89 5.50
CA GLY A 55 -0.78 1.52 4.20
C GLY A 55 0.68 1.90 4.12
N VAL A 56 1.54 0.90 3.98
CA VAL A 56 2.98 1.10 3.94
C VAL A 56 3.45 0.93 2.51
N LEU A 57 3.99 2.01 1.93
CA LEU A 57 4.59 2.01 0.60
C LEU A 57 6.11 2.07 0.72
N THR A 58 6.78 0.99 0.36
CA THR A 58 8.23 0.93 0.27
C THR A 58 8.65 1.05 -1.19
N VAL A 59 9.51 2.02 -1.51
CA VAL A 59 9.96 2.31 -2.87
C VAL A 59 11.46 2.02 -2.99
N PHE A 60 11.84 1.25 -4.01
CA PHE A 60 13.24 1.03 -4.38
C PHE A 60 13.64 2.07 -5.43
N THR A 61 14.59 2.94 -5.10
CA THR A 61 15.09 3.96 -6.03
C THR A 61 16.20 3.38 -6.91
N THR A 62 16.35 3.94 -8.10
CA THR A 62 17.56 3.74 -8.92
C THR A 62 18.64 4.67 -8.40
N GLN A 63 19.90 4.25 -8.42
CA GLN A 63 21.04 5.16 -8.17
C GLN A 63 21.13 6.22 -9.26
#